data_AF-A0A210PIQ9-F1
#
_entry.id   AF-A0A210PIQ9-F1
#
_cell.length_a   1.000
_cell.length_b   1.000
_cell.length_c   1.000
_cell.angle_alpha   90.00
_cell.angle_beta   90.00
_cell.angle_gamma   90.00
#
_symmetry.space_group_name_H-M   'P 1'
#
loop_
_entity.id
_entity.type
_entity.pdbx_description
1 polymer ?
#
loop_
_entity_poly.entity_id
_entity_poly.type
_entity_poly.pdbx_seq_one_letter_code
_entity_poly.pdbx_strand_id
1 'polypeptide(L)'
;MTFIKLVAVVACIAACSAQSSNWFDSISCRYIEARDCYKYGDSPECGTDGVTYRNRCDFSKAHCDNRDLHVYAYTSCANVTLPGGSPSTVAPVTVTPGGNGGVVTSMPAVTSPPFLSGSEAVLDFICLEISHEKCGTESEPICGSDFRTYDNACEYQKAKCTHRELHVLTYHNCPTGTM
;
A
#
# COMPACT_ATOMS: atom_id res chain seq x y z
N MET A 1 -38.83 17.18 22.14
CA MET A 1 -38.18 16.26 21.17
C MET A 1 -37.12 16.93 20.29
N THR A 2 -37.06 18.27 20.21
CA THR A 2 -36.03 19.03 19.46
C THR A 2 -34.67 19.13 20.19
N PHE A 3 -34.66 19.11 21.53
CA PHE A 3 -33.43 19.16 22.33
C PHE A 3 -32.55 17.90 22.19
N ILE A 4 -33.17 16.72 22.07
CA ILE A 4 -32.45 15.43 21.92
C ILE A 4 -31.75 15.34 20.55
N LYS A 5 -32.37 15.88 19.49
CA LYS A 5 -31.73 15.97 18.17
C LYS A 5 -30.55 16.94 18.17
N LEU A 6 -30.64 18.05 18.91
CA LEU A 6 -29.54 19.01 19.05
C LEU A 6 -28.34 18.40 19.80
N VAL A 7 -28.59 17.65 20.88
CA VAL A 7 -27.55 16.95 21.65
C VAL A 7 -26.88 15.85 20.81
N ALA A 8 -27.62 15.11 19.99
CA ALA A 8 -27.05 14.10 19.09
C ALA A 8 -26.15 14.73 18.00
N VAL A 9 -26.55 15.87 17.43
CA VAL A 9 -25.74 16.58 16.42
C VAL A 9 -24.49 17.18 17.03
N VAL A 10 -24.57 17.76 18.24
CA VAL A 10 -23.40 18.32 18.95
C VAL A 10 -22.46 17.21 19.43
N ALA A 11 -22.98 16.06 19.85
CA ALA A 11 -22.17 14.88 20.16
C ALA A 11 -21.43 14.33 18.93
N CYS A 12 -22.06 14.33 17.74
CA CYS A 12 -21.38 13.97 16.49
C CYS A 12 -20.27 14.98 16.11
N ILE A 13 -20.48 16.28 16.34
CA ILE A 13 -19.46 17.30 16.04
C ILE A 13 -18.29 17.21 17.04
N ALA A 14 -18.56 16.98 18.33
CA ALA A 14 -17.53 16.77 19.34
C ALA A 14 -16.74 15.46 19.12
N ALA A 15 -17.42 14.41 18.65
CA ALA A 15 -16.79 13.17 18.20
C ALA A 15 -15.95 13.38 16.93
N CYS A 16 -16.34 14.28 16.02
CA CYS A 16 -15.54 14.69 14.87
C CYS A 16 -14.25 15.43 15.27
N SER A 17 -14.26 16.21 16.35
CA SER A 17 -13.07 16.96 16.79
C SER A 17 -12.08 16.15 17.65
N ALA A 18 -12.47 14.97 18.13
CA ALA A 18 -11.59 14.05 18.87
C ALA A 18 -11.13 12.83 18.03
N GLN A 19 -11.54 12.77 16.75
CA GLN A 19 -11.17 11.71 15.78
C GLN A 19 -10.33 12.26 14.62
N SER A 20 -9.66 13.40 14.83
CA SER A 20 -8.94 14.13 13.79
C SER A 20 -7.56 13.56 13.42
N SER A 21 -7.39 12.23 13.44
CA SER A 21 -6.27 11.58 12.76
C SER A 21 -6.68 10.57 11.69
N ASN A 22 -7.92 10.04 11.69
CA ASN A 22 -8.24 8.81 10.90
C ASN A 22 -9.54 8.90 10.06
N TRP A 23 -10.15 10.08 9.89
CA TRP A 23 -11.49 10.17 9.29
C TRP A 23 -11.53 10.03 7.74
N PHE A 24 -10.37 9.98 7.09
CA PHE A 24 -10.24 9.43 5.73
C PHE A 24 -9.21 8.30 5.73
N ASP A 25 -9.46 7.26 6.53
CA ASP A 25 -8.94 5.94 6.15
C ASP A 25 -9.49 5.63 4.77
N SER A 26 -8.59 5.55 3.78
CA SER A 26 -8.94 5.18 2.43
C SER A 26 -9.82 3.93 2.46
N ILE A 27 -10.85 3.86 1.60
CA ILE A 27 -11.73 2.68 1.55
C ILE A 27 -10.93 1.37 1.43
N SER A 28 -9.77 1.46 0.76
CA SER A 28 -8.72 0.45 0.70
C SER A 28 -8.24 -0.03 2.07
N CYS A 29 -7.92 0.88 3.00
CA CYS A 29 -7.47 0.52 4.34
C CYS A 29 -8.57 -0.11 5.19
N ARG A 30 -9.78 0.44 5.15
CA ARG A 30 -10.92 -0.18 5.84
C ARG A 30 -11.18 -1.62 5.36
N TYR A 31 -10.99 -1.85 4.07
CA TYR A 31 -11.11 -3.18 3.47
C TYR A 31 -10.00 -4.12 3.96
N ILE A 32 -8.75 -3.66 3.97
CA ILE A 32 -7.59 -4.44 4.39
C ILE A 32 -7.64 -4.77 5.88
N GLU A 33 -8.03 -3.82 6.73
CA GLU A 33 -8.15 -4.02 8.18
C GLU A 33 -9.08 -5.18 8.53
N ALA A 34 -10.14 -5.37 7.75
CA ALA A 34 -11.09 -6.47 7.92
C ALA A 34 -10.57 -7.84 7.45
N ARG A 35 -9.41 -7.92 6.78
CA ARG A 35 -8.85 -9.18 6.26
C ARG A 35 -8.12 -9.99 7.33
N ASP A 36 -8.26 -11.31 7.25
CA ASP A 36 -7.46 -12.27 8.02
C ASP A 36 -6.15 -12.56 7.27
N CYS A 37 -5.08 -11.86 7.65
CA CYS A 37 -3.80 -11.94 6.94
C CYS A 37 -3.10 -13.31 7.06
N TYR A 38 -3.54 -14.19 7.96
CA TYR A 38 -3.02 -15.56 8.05
C TYR A 38 -3.40 -16.44 6.84
N LYS A 39 -4.36 -16.01 6.02
CA LYS A 39 -4.81 -16.75 4.84
C LYS A 39 -3.89 -16.59 3.62
N TYR A 40 -2.96 -15.64 3.64
CA TYR A 40 -2.14 -15.29 2.46
C TYR A 40 -0.72 -15.88 2.50
N GLY A 41 -0.47 -16.84 3.38
CA GLY A 41 0.83 -17.52 3.51
C GLY A 41 1.93 -16.62 4.08
N ASP A 42 3.15 -17.17 4.13
CA ASP A 42 4.34 -16.46 4.60
C ASP A 42 5.18 -16.03 3.39
N SER A 43 5.29 -14.72 3.18
CA SER A 43 6.07 -14.10 2.11
C SER A 43 6.69 -12.82 2.67
N PRO A 44 7.76 -12.93 3.46
CA PRO A 44 8.20 -11.86 4.35
C PRO A 44 8.65 -10.62 3.59
N GLU A 45 8.26 -9.45 4.10
CA GLU A 45 8.61 -8.13 3.56
C GLU A 45 9.24 -7.27 4.66
N CYS A 46 10.31 -6.55 4.32
CA CYS A 46 10.97 -5.63 5.23
C CYS A 46 10.41 -4.23 5.00
N GLY A 47 9.92 -3.59 6.06
CA GLY A 47 9.49 -2.19 6.04
C GLY A 47 10.66 -1.22 6.21
N THR A 48 10.42 0.05 5.85
CA THR A 48 11.36 1.15 6.10
C THR A 48 11.57 1.46 7.59
N ASP A 49 10.68 0.96 8.45
CA ASP A 49 10.80 0.97 9.90
C ASP A 49 11.71 -0.13 10.47
N GLY A 50 12.25 -1.00 9.61
CA GLY A 50 13.08 -2.14 9.98
C GLY A 50 12.33 -3.31 10.60
N VAL A 51 10.99 -3.31 10.49
CA VAL A 51 10.14 -4.43 10.92
C VAL A 51 9.94 -5.40 9.75
N THR A 52 10.03 -6.70 10.04
CA THR A 52 9.66 -7.74 9.07
C THR A 52 8.19 -8.09 9.23
N TYR A 53 7.44 -7.87 8.16
CA TYR A 53 6.05 -8.23 8.03
C TYR A 53 5.94 -9.62 7.42
N ARG A 54 5.01 -10.46 7.91
CA ARG A 54 4.85 -11.85 7.46
C ARG A 54 4.57 -11.95 5.96
N ASN A 55 3.73 -11.05 5.48
CA ASN A 55 3.28 -10.96 4.09
C ASN A 55 2.77 -9.56 3.78
N ARG A 56 2.47 -9.33 2.50
CA ARG A 56 1.91 -8.08 1.98
C ARG A 56 0.65 -7.60 2.72
N CYS A 57 -0.20 -8.51 3.22
CA CYS A 57 -1.41 -8.15 3.97
C CYS A 57 -1.04 -7.49 5.32
N ASP A 58 -0.17 -8.14 6.09
CA ASP A 58 0.30 -7.60 7.38
C ASP A 58 1.05 -6.27 7.20
N PHE A 59 1.89 -6.16 6.14
CA PHE A 59 2.53 -4.89 5.78
C PHE A 59 1.49 -3.80 5.45
N SER A 60 0.48 -4.15 4.66
CA SER A 60 -0.54 -3.19 4.22
C SER A 60 -1.36 -2.63 5.38
N LYS A 61 -1.68 -3.45 6.39
CA LYS A 61 -2.29 -2.98 7.65
C LYS A 61 -1.40 -1.99 8.38
N ALA A 62 -0.12 -2.33 8.54
CA ALA A 62 0.83 -1.43 9.19
C ALA A 62 1.01 -0.11 8.43
N HIS A 63 0.94 -0.12 7.08
CA HIS A 63 0.91 1.12 6.30
C HIS A 63 -0.41 1.90 6.48
N CYS A 64 -1.52 1.21 6.75
CA CYS A 64 -2.78 1.87 7.10
C CYS A 64 -2.68 2.65 8.41
N ASP A 65 -1.94 2.12 9.39
CA ASP A 65 -1.63 2.81 10.64
C ASP A 65 -0.52 3.88 10.50
N ASN A 66 0.47 3.64 9.62
CA ASN A 66 1.60 4.53 9.38
C ASN A 66 1.79 4.80 7.87
N ARG A 67 1.31 5.95 7.39
CA ARG A 67 1.38 6.34 5.97
C ARG A 67 2.78 6.59 5.43
N ASP A 68 3.77 6.77 6.31
CA ASP A 68 5.18 6.93 5.94
C ASP A 68 5.93 5.58 5.90
N LEU A 69 5.25 4.47 6.19
CA LEU A 69 5.79 3.13 6.04
C LEU A 69 5.83 2.74 4.56
N HIS A 70 7.00 2.40 4.05
CA HIS A 70 7.19 1.91 2.69
C HIS A 70 7.86 0.53 2.72
N VAL A 71 7.76 -0.20 1.61
CA VAL A 71 8.47 -1.48 1.49
C VAL A 71 9.93 -1.18 1.20
N TYR A 72 10.82 -1.67 2.07
CA TYR A 72 12.26 -1.58 1.88
C TYR A 72 12.79 -2.74 1.04
N ALA A 73 12.32 -3.97 1.31
CA ALA A 73 12.74 -5.15 0.56
C ALA A 73 11.69 -6.28 0.61
N TYR A 74 11.64 -7.11 -0.44
CA TYR A 74 10.81 -8.32 -0.51
C TYR A 74 11.45 -9.53 0.18
N THR A 75 11.93 -9.32 1.39
CA THR A 75 12.52 -10.36 2.25
C THR A 75 12.49 -9.89 3.69
N SER A 76 12.92 -10.74 4.63
CA SER A 76 13.11 -10.35 6.03
C SER A 76 14.16 -9.24 6.19
N CYS A 77 13.95 -8.34 7.14
CA CYS A 77 14.93 -7.30 7.48
C CYS A 77 16.27 -7.87 7.97
N ALA A 78 16.30 -9.13 8.43
CA ALA A 78 17.55 -9.81 8.78
C ALA A 78 18.48 -10.07 7.58
N ASN A 79 17.94 -10.05 6.36
CA ASN A 79 18.69 -10.34 5.12
C ASN A 79 19.16 -9.07 4.39
N VAL A 80 18.92 -7.89 4.96
CA VAL A 80 19.23 -6.61 4.31
C VAL A 80 19.92 -5.66 5.29
N THR A 81 20.74 -4.76 4.75
CA THR A 81 21.37 -3.69 5.53
C THR A 81 20.51 -2.45 5.41
N LEU A 82 19.91 -1.98 6.50
CA LEU A 82 19.08 -0.77 6.52
C LEU A 82 19.95 0.50 6.71
N PRO A 83 19.70 1.59 5.97
CA PRO A 83 20.37 2.87 6.22
C PRO A 83 19.89 3.44 7.56
N GLY A 84 20.76 3.46 8.56
CA GLY A 84 20.49 4.05 9.88
C GLY A 84 20.17 3.08 11.01
N GLY A 85 20.14 1.77 10.75
CA GLY A 85 19.96 0.72 11.77
C GLY A 85 21.16 -0.21 11.86
N SER A 86 21.80 -0.24 13.04
CA SER A 86 22.93 -1.10 13.42
C SER A 86 22.73 -2.56 12.97
N PRO A 87 23.79 -3.28 12.55
CA PRO A 87 23.67 -4.69 12.19
C PRO A 87 23.17 -5.49 13.39
N SER A 88 21.89 -5.86 13.38
CA SER A 88 21.41 -6.93 14.26
C SER A 88 22.03 -8.22 13.75
N THR A 89 23.10 -8.63 14.44
CA THR A 89 23.84 -9.90 14.28
C THR A 89 24.71 -10.04 13.04
N VAL A 90 25.81 -9.27 12.97
CA VAL A 90 27.04 -9.86 12.41
C VAL A 90 27.79 -10.46 13.60
N ALA A 91 27.80 -11.80 13.67
CA ALA A 91 28.71 -12.55 14.52
C ALA A 91 30.13 -11.95 14.42
N PRO A 92 30.99 -12.03 15.45
CA PRO A 92 32.35 -11.51 15.33
C PRO A 92 33.00 -12.16 14.11
N VAL A 93 33.29 -11.34 13.09
CA VAL A 93 34.09 -11.76 11.96
C VAL A 93 35.46 -12.11 12.52
N THR A 94 35.77 -13.39 12.58
CA THR A 94 37.11 -13.88 12.91
C THR A 94 38.02 -13.45 11.76
N VAL A 95 38.73 -12.34 11.95
CA VAL A 95 39.75 -11.89 11.00
C VAL A 95 40.91 -12.88 11.07
N THR A 96 41.00 -13.78 10.10
CA THR A 96 42.24 -14.52 9.83
C THR A 96 43.24 -13.57 9.18
N PRO A 97 44.49 -13.45 9.69
CA PRO A 97 45.50 -12.63 9.04
C PRO A 97 46.02 -13.36 7.80
N GLY A 98 45.66 -12.89 6.60
CA GLY A 98 46.35 -13.31 5.38
C GLY A 98 45.59 -13.05 4.08
N GLY A 99 46.09 -12.09 3.28
CA GLY A 99 45.94 -12.14 1.82
C GLY A 99 45.40 -10.87 1.16
N ASN A 100 46.34 -10.02 0.72
CA ASN A 100 46.36 -9.19 -0.49
C ASN A 100 45.17 -8.28 -0.83
N GLY A 101 45.50 -6.98 -0.91
CA GLY A 101 44.58 -5.89 -1.21
C GLY A 101 43.76 -6.09 -2.48
N GLY A 102 42.45 -6.20 -2.29
CA GLY A 102 41.46 -5.87 -3.30
C GLY A 102 41.13 -4.39 -3.18
N VAL A 103 41.42 -3.63 -4.21
CA VAL A 103 40.88 -2.28 -4.39
C VAL A 103 39.36 -2.43 -4.40
N VAL A 104 38.68 -1.90 -3.39
CA VAL A 104 37.25 -1.63 -3.48
C VAL A 104 37.08 -0.47 -4.45
N THR A 105 37.14 -0.76 -5.75
CA THR A 105 36.61 0.16 -6.76
C THR A 105 35.13 0.27 -6.43
N SER A 106 34.76 1.44 -5.90
CA SER A 106 33.41 1.93 -5.66
C SER A 106 32.36 1.04 -6.30
N MET A 107 31.66 0.25 -5.46
CA MET A 107 30.37 -0.30 -5.86
C MET A 107 29.55 0.87 -6.40
N PRO A 108 28.86 0.70 -7.55
CA PRO A 108 27.93 1.72 -7.98
C PRO A 108 26.98 1.92 -6.81
N ALA A 109 26.65 3.18 -6.51
CA ALA A 109 25.55 3.49 -5.63
C ALA A 109 24.38 2.61 -6.09
N VAL A 110 24.02 1.60 -5.29
CA VAL A 110 22.69 1.02 -5.36
C VAL A 110 21.82 2.21 -5.06
N THR A 111 21.27 2.79 -6.11
CA THR A 111 20.41 3.95 -6.09
C THR A 111 19.13 3.49 -5.43
N SER A 112 19.21 3.37 -4.10
CA SER A 112 18.19 2.81 -3.21
C SER A 112 17.75 1.37 -3.56
N PRO A 113 17.47 0.48 -2.60
CA PRO A 113 16.64 -0.70 -2.89
C PRO A 113 15.30 -0.21 -3.47
N PRO A 114 14.54 -1.03 -4.23
CA PRO A 114 13.25 -0.59 -4.74
C PRO A 114 12.33 -0.26 -3.55
N PHE A 115 12.26 1.03 -3.20
CA PHE A 115 11.27 1.57 -2.30
C PHE A 115 9.94 1.49 -3.04
N LEU A 116 9.20 0.40 -2.89
CA LEU A 116 7.80 0.40 -3.31
C LEU A 116 7.03 1.28 -2.31
N SER A 117 6.24 2.23 -2.81
CA SER A 117 5.41 3.04 -1.93
C SER A 117 4.47 2.13 -1.13
N GLY A 118 4.29 2.38 0.17
CA GLY A 118 3.33 1.59 0.95
C GLY A 118 1.91 1.68 0.40
N SER A 119 1.54 2.83 -0.19
CA SER A 119 0.25 2.98 -0.89
C SER A 119 0.14 2.12 -2.14
N GLU A 120 1.25 1.86 -2.84
CA GLU A 120 1.29 0.93 -3.96
C GLU A 120 1.22 -0.52 -3.47
N ALA A 121 1.88 -0.85 -2.36
CA ALA A 121 1.80 -2.16 -1.73
C ALA A 121 0.37 -2.51 -1.28
N VAL A 122 -0.35 -1.54 -0.72
CA VAL A 122 -1.79 -1.62 -0.39
C VAL A 122 -2.62 -1.90 -1.64
N LEU A 123 -2.37 -1.14 -2.72
CA LEU A 123 -3.09 -1.33 -3.99
C LEU A 123 -2.78 -2.69 -4.60
N ASP A 124 -1.52 -3.14 -4.59
CA ASP A 124 -1.11 -4.48 -5.07
C ASP A 124 -1.89 -5.58 -4.36
N PHE A 125 -1.99 -5.51 -3.03
CA PHE A 125 -2.73 -6.49 -2.25
C PHE A 125 -4.20 -6.57 -2.67
N ILE A 126 -4.86 -5.41 -2.81
CA ILE A 126 -6.25 -5.34 -3.28
C ILE A 126 -6.38 -5.88 -4.71
N CYS A 127 -5.42 -5.56 -5.58
CA CYS A 127 -5.41 -5.99 -6.97
C CYS A 127 -5.28 -7.50 -7.12
N LEU A 128 -4.55 -8.18 -6.23
CA LEU A 128 -4.50 -9.64 -6.21
C LEU A 128 -5.91 -10.25 -6.01
N GLU A 129 -6.73 -9.64 -5.15
CA GLU A 129 -8.09 -10.14 -4.91
C GLU A 129 -9.04 -9.79 -6.05
N ILE A 130 -9.09 -8.52 -6.47
CA ILE A 130 -10.04 -8.02 -7.46
C ILE A 130 -9.78 -8.60 -8.86
N SER A 131 -8.52 -8.95 -9.19
CA SER A 131 -8.17 -9.50 -10.51
C SER A 131 -8.91 -10.81 -10.85
N HIS A 132 -9.28 -11.60 -9.84
CA HIS A 132 -9.98 -12.87 -10.02
C HIS A 132 -11.49 -12.80 -9.75
N GLU A 133 -11.99 -11.68 -9.24
CA GLU A 133 -13.42 -11.47 -8.97
C GLU A 133 -14.21 -11.35 -10.27
N LYS A 134 -15.39 -11.96 -10.32
CA LYS A 134 -16.32 -11.74 -11.44
C LYS A 134 -17.10 -10.46 -11.17
N CYS A 135 -16.99 -9.48 -12.06
CA CYS A 135 -17.79 -8.28 -11.95
C CYS A 135 -19.25 -8.59 -12.29
N GLY A 136 -20.17 -7.87 -11.66
CA GLY A 136 -21.59 -7.97 -11.96
C GLY A 136 -21.92 -7.36 -13.32
N THR A 137 -23.18 -7.50 -13.73
CA THR A 137 -23.70 -7.00 -15.02
C THR A 137 -24.41 -5.65 -14.88
N GLU A 138 -24.42 -5.06 -13.69
CA GLU A 138 -24.89 -3.70 -13.47
C GLU A 138 -24.08 -2.71 -14.33
N SER A 139 -24.81 -1.83 -15.02
CA SER A 139 -24.22 -0.81 -15.89
C SER A 139 -24.25 0.53 -15.17
N GLU A 140 -23.10 0.90 -14.63
CA GLU A 140 -22.84 2.18 -13.94
C GLU A 140 -21.52 2.74 -14.50
N PRO A 141 -21.56 3.34 -15.69
CA PRO A 141 -20.35 3.59 -16.47
C PRO A 141 -19.44 4.62 -15.81
N ILE A 142 -18.13 4.38 -15.88
CA ILE A 142 -17.09 5.29 -15.39
C ILE A 142 -16.17 5.65 -16.54
N CYS A 143 -15.92 6.95 -16.75
CA CYS A 143 -14.93 7.43 -17.70
C CYS A 143 -13.56 7.55 -17.01
N GLY A 144 -12.58 6.80 -17.52
CA GLY A 144 -11.19 6.88 -17.07
C GLY A 144 -10.41 8.00 -17.77
N SER A 145 -9.27 8.35 -17.18
CA SER A 145 -8.31 9.31 -17.73
C SER A 145 -7.64 8.87 -19.04
N ASP A 146 -7.79 7.59 -19.41
CA ASP A 146 -7.41 7.03 -20.70
C ASP A 146 -8.51 7.20 -21.78
N PHE A 147 -9.54 7.98 -21.47
CA PHE A 147 -10.73 8.21 -22.29
C PHE A 147 -11.50 6.93 -22.64
N ARG A 148 -11.33 5.86 -21.86
CA ARG A 148 -12.14 4.66 -21.96
C ARG A 148 -13.29 4.68 -20.96
N THR A 149 -14.43 4.17 -21.41
CA THR A 149 -15.57 3.92 -20.52
C THR A 149 -15.49 2.50 -20.01
N TYR A 150 -15.59 2.35 -18.69
CA TYR A 150 -15.67 1.08 -17.99
C TYR A 150 -17.12 0.84 -17.57
N ASP A 151 -17.63 -0.37 -17.77
CA ASP A 151 -19.06 -0.68 -17.58
C ASP A 151 -19.55 -0.47 -16.14
N ASN A 152 -18.66 -0.66 -15.16
CA ASN A 152 -18.92 -0.43 -13.75
C ASN A 152 -17.63 -0.21 -12.96
N ALA A 153 -17.80 0.09 -11.66
CA ALA A 153 -16.69 0.30 -10.73
C ALA A 153 -15.76 -0.91 -10.62
N CYS A 154 -16.29 -2.14 -10.69
CA CYS A 154 -15.46 -3.34 -10.61
C CYS A 154 -14.50 -3.44 -11.81
N GLU A 155 -15.00 -3.24 -13.03
CA GLU A 155 -14.18 -3.24 -14.25
C GLU A 155 -13.16 -2.09 -14.25
N TYR A 156 -13.54 -0.90 -13.79
CA TYR A 156 -12.61 0.22 -13.61
C TYR A 156 -11.47 -0.12 -12.64
N GLN A 157 -11.77 -0.72 -11.47
CA GLN A 157 -10.74 -1.06 -10.48
C GLN A 157 -9.78 -2.14 -11.00
N LYS A 158 -10.27 -3.13 -11.76
CA LYS A 158 -9.40 -4.10 -12.45
C LYS A 158 -8.45 -3.43 -13.42
N ALA A 159 -8.95 -2.47 -14.21
CA ALA A 159 -8.11 -1.72 -15.13
C ALA A 159 -7.07 -0.88 -14.41
N LYS A 160 -7.42 -0.27 -13.27
CA LYS A 160 -6.49 0.48 -12.42
C LYS A 160 -5.34 -0.37 -11.87
N CYS A 161 -5.55 -1.67 -11.68
CA CYS A 161 -4.49 -2.58 -11.28
C CYS A 161 -3.40 -2.75 -12.34
N THR A 162 -3.75 -2.60 -13.62
CA THR A 162 -2.82 -2.67 -14.75
C THR A 162 -2.37 -1.28 -15.26
N HIS A 163 -3.10 -0.22 -14.92
CA HIS A 163 -2.82 1.17 -15.29
C HIS A 163 -2.88 2.06 -14.02
N ARG A 164 -1.76 2.17 -13.30
CA ARG A 164 -1.74 2.74 -11.92
C ARG A 164 -2.07 4.23 -11.87
N GLU A 165 -1.77 4.94 -12.96
CA GLU A 165 -2.06 6.35 -13.18
C GLU A 165 -3.52 6.63 -13.57
N LEU A 166 -4.32 5.58 -13.80
CA LEU A 166 -5.73 5.70 -14.16
C LEU A 166 -6.53 6.33 -13.01
N HIS A 167 -7.12 7.49 -13.31
CA HIS A 167 -8.04 8.19 -12.42
C HIS A 167 -9.37 8.46 -13.12
N VAL A 168 -10.42 8.62 -12.32
CA VAL A 168 -11.77 8.86 -12.82
C VAL A 168 -11.86 10.29 -13.32
N LEU A 169 -12.33 10.47 -14.56
CA LEU A 169 -12.73 11.78 -15.08
C LEU A 169 -14.19 12.10 -14.74
N THR A 170 -15.09 11.14 -14.92
CA THR A 170 -16.51 11.28 -14.60
C THR A 170 -17.17 9.94 -14.34
N TYR A 171 -18.26 9.92 -13.56
CA TYR A 171 -19.07 8.73 -13.26
C TYR A 171 -20.16 8.47 -14.32
N HIS A 172 -19.81 8.73 -15.58
CA HIS A 172 -20.64 8.52 -16.77
C HIS A 172 -19.77 8.01 -17.92
N ASN A 173 -20.39 7.71 -19.07
CA ASN A 173 -19.64 7.41 -20.29
C ASN A 173 -18.69 8.55 -20.66
N CYS A 174 -17.54 8.22 -21.24
CA CYS A 174 -16.66 9.21 -21.86
C CYS A 174 -17.35 9.89 -23.05
N PRO A 175 -17.00 11.15 -23.37
CA PRO A 175 -17.57 11.85 -24.51
C PRO A 175 -17.24 11.11 -25.81
N THR A 176 -18.25 10.74 -26.58
CA THR A 176 -18.06 10.14 -27.91
C THR A 176 -17.81 11.24 -28.94
N GLY A 177 -16.57 11.71 -29.02
CA GLY A 177 -16.08 12.59 -30.08
C GLY A 177 -16.05 14.07 -29.73
N THR A 178 -14.83 14.58 -29.47
CA THR A 178 -14.24 15.80 -30.04
C THR A 178 -12.76 15.82 -29.63
N MET A 179 -11.88 15.43 -30.56
CA MET A 179 -10.54 16.02 -30.62
C MET A 179 -10.64 17.33 -31.39
#